data_AF-A0A847F7Q5-F1
#
_entry.id   AF-A0A847F7Q5-F1
#
_cell.length_a   1.000
_cell.length_b   1.000
_cell.length_c   1.000
_cell.angle_alpha   90.00
_cell.angle_beta   90.00
_cell.angle_gamma   90.00
#
_symmetry.space_group_name_H-M   'P 1'
#
loop_
_entity.id
_entity.type
_entity.pdbx_description
1 polymer ?
#
loop_
_entity_poly.entity_id
_entity_poly.type
_entity_poly.pdbx_seq_one_letter_code
_entity_poly.pdbx_strand_id
1 'polypeptide(L)'
;MSPRSEIRGDRRAVRALFFLVALLLTSLVHPNEGVAWQQLGQWPGGATIELELGIRSSALETEGEGTSESELRGALSDWQSVECAELPASYVGESGASPVLGDGKNTLSFVQSEWPYDSTVIGFTAFQKSGAYIHEADVFLNEANFHFVTRRGALPEVNARSILLHELGHVFGLGHSSVASAAMNANYVRGLLFLSDDDMLGLRTLFPASECTLCESDDDCPYGHRCTETGCTRTRPPSCLEVNNCARDEYCAEASGNCVRGNVSPEFLGTPCETENDCEEGIACLELGGERLCTIECDAMNPRSCPHGFLCDRDGSPACGIGHCAPGTSAGGALATPCEDHADCGSLRCVGGLCSFPCETHVDCPNALLCHPDRDDGCGACAPPLGVGERCLDNAACESGLCVELEEAALCSKECTSNDDCPSALRCRGHEGVNLCLPAPPIVPESGCGCDVASSSEFGSQLITTLVLIACAMPFLRRRRTSL
;
A
#
# COMPACT_ATOMS: atom_id res chain seq x y z
N MET A 1 51.87 -33.79 -75.30
CA MET A 1 51.81 -32.37 -74.91
C MET A 1 51.26 -32.28 -73.50
N SER A 2 51.94 -31.49 -72.67
CA SER A 2 51.71 -31.16 -71.26
C SER A 2 52.04 -32.20 -70.17
N PRO A 3 52.96 -31.85 -69.23
CA PRO A 3 53.32 -32.67 -68.08
C PRO A 3 52.41 -32.36 -66.89
N ARG A 4 52.14 -33.35 -66.03
CA ARG A 4 51.72 -33.12 -64.65
C ARG A 4 52.93 -33.33 -63.75
N SER A 5 53.55 -32.23 -63.33
CA SER A 5 54.55 -32.23 -62.26
C SER A 5 53.82 -32.26 -60.90
N GLU A 6 53.99 -33.35 -60.15
CA GLU A 6 53.64 -33.41 -58.73
C GLU A 6 54.53 -32.44 -57.95
N ILE A 7 53.93 -31.36 -57.43
CA ILE A 7 54.56 -30.54 -56.40
C ILE A 7 54.34 -31.25 -55.07
N ARG A 8 55.41 -31.87 -54.58
CA ARG A 8 55.55 -32.42 -53.23
C ARG A 8 55.54 -31.25 -52.23
N GLY A 9 54.34 -30.78 -51.88
CA GLY A 9 54.10 -29.71 -50.93
C GLY A 9 54.23 -30.20 -49.49
N ASP A 10 55.18 -29.62 -48.78
CA ASP A 10 55.67 -29.97 -47.46
C ASP A 10 54.56 -29.93 -46.38
N ARG A 11 54.14 -31.10 -45.89
CA ARG A 11 53.12 -31.26 -44.83
C ARG A 11 53.53 -30.61 -43.50
N ARG A 12 54.79 -30.19 -43.33
CA ARG A 12 55.26 -29.46 -42.16
C ARG A 12 54.90 -27.97 -42.20
N ALA A 13 54.87 -27.35 -43.38
CA ALA A 13 54.52 -25.93 -43.54
C ALA A 13 53.02 -25.68 -43.29
N VAL A 14 52.14 -26.60 -43.71
CA VAL A 14 50.69 -26.46 -43.52
C VAL A 14 50.29 -26.62 -42.04
N ARG A 15 50.98 -27.47 -41.28
CA ARG A 15 50.74 -27.60 -39.82
C ARG A 15 51.25 -26.41 -39.03
N ALA A 16 52.37 -25.81 -39.43
CA ALA A 16 52.90 -24.60 -38.78
C ALA A 16 52.00 -23.38 -39.02
N LEU A 17 51.38 -23.26 -40.21
CA LEU A 17 50.47 -22.16 -40.52
C LEU A 17 49.12 -22.29 -39.79
N PHE A 18 48.61 -23.51 -39.58
CA PHE A 18 47.41 -23.75 -38.77
C PHE A 18 47.64 -23.48 -37.28
N PHE A 19 48.82 -23.77 -36.74
CA PHE A 19 49.15 -23.44 -35.35
C PHE A 19 49.38 -21.93 -35.13
N LEU A 20 49.97 -21.22 -36.10
CA LEU A 20 50.13 -19.76 -36.00
C LEU A 20 48.81 -18.99 -36.18
N VAL A 21 47.88 -19.48 -37.01
CA VAL A 21 46.53 -18.89 -37.11
C VAL A 21 45.68 -19.22 -35.89
N ALA A 22 45.85 -20.41 -35.27
CA ALA A 22 45.20 -20.73 -34.00
C ALA A 22 45.76 -19.90 -32.82
N LEU A 23 47.05 -19.58 -32.81
CA LEU A 23 47.66 -18.72 -31.77
C LEU A 23 47.47 -17.21 -31.99
N LEU A 24 47.18 -16.77 -33.22
CA LEU A 24 46.80 -15.38 -33.54
C LEU A 24 45.28 -15.14 -33.50
N LEU A 25 44.46 -16.19 -33.40
CA LEU A 25 43.02 -16.10 -33.14
C LEU A 25 42.65 -16.29 -31.66
N THR A 26 43.61 -16.59 -30.78
CA THR A 26 43.40 -16.62 -29.31
C THR A 26 43.85 -15.34 -28.61
N SER A 27 44.32 -14.32 -29.33
CA SER A 27 44.80 -13.06 -28.75
C SER A 27 43.94 -11.84 -29.05
N LEU A 28 42.80 -12.01 -29.71
CA LEU A 28 41.80 -10.95 -29.88
C LEU A 28 40.42 -11.60 -29.81
N VAL A 29 39.70 -11.29 -28.73
CA VAL A 29 38.33 -11.71 -28.32
C VAL A 29 38.40 -12.45 -26.98
N HIS A 30 38.77 -11.71 -25.93
CA HIS A 30 37.96 -11.77 -24.70
C HIS A 30 36.95 -10.64 -24.86
N PRO A 31 35.70 -10.90 -25.25
CA PRO A 31 34.65 -10.07 -24.70
C PRO A 31 34.74 -10.33 -23.19
N ASN A 32 34.88 -9.28 -22.37
CA ASN A 32 34.30 -9.40 -21.03
C ASN A 32 32.90 -9.94 -21.27
N GLU A 33 32.57 -11.12 -20.77
CA GLU A 33 31.17 -11.47 -20.62
C GLU A 33 30.58 -10.31 -19.81
N GLY A 34 29.72 -9.54 -20.47
CA GLY A 34 29.47 -8.14 -20.15
C GLY A 34 28.83 -8.04 -18.78
N VAL A 35 29.65 -7.70 -17.79
CA VAL A 35 29.22 -7.31 -16.46
C VAL A 35 28.25 -6.13 -16.61
N ALA A 36 27.08 -6.19 -15.98
CA ALA A 36 25.99 -5.25 -16.28
C ALA A 36 26.09 -3.95 -15.47
N TRP A 37 26.79 -3.97 -14.33
CA TRP A 37 27.20 -2.79 -13.56
C TRP A 37 28.42 -2.08 -14.16
N GLN A 38 28.58 -0.80 -13.83
CA GLN A 38 29.69 0.05 -14.28
C GLN A 38 30.63 0.38 -13.13
N GLN A 39 31.96 0.43 -13.33
CA GLN A 39 32.86 0.89 -12.27
C GLN A 39 32.96 2.42 -12.25
N LEU A 40 32.62 3.05 -11.12
CA LEU A 40 32.79 4.49 -10.91
C LEU A 40 34.18 4.86 -10.38
N GLY A 41 34.84 3.95 -9.65
CA GLY A 41 36.15 4.17 -9.05
C GLY A 41 36.54 3.02 -8.13
N GLN A 42 37.64 3.19 -7.39
CA GLN A 42 38.08 2.27 -6.35
C GLN A 42 38.68 3.05 -5.18
N TRP A 43 38.54 2.53 -3.97
CA TRP A 43 39.23 3.10 -2.83
C TRP A 43 40.72 2.73 -2.84
N PRO A 44 41.63 3.58 -2.36
CA PRO A 44 43.04 3.23 -2.20
C PRO A 44 43.21 1.98 -1.32
N GLY A 45 44.13 1.10 -1.69
CA GLY A 45 44.39 -0.12 -0.94
C GLY A 45 44.77 0.18 0.52
N GLY A 46 44.10 -0.50 1.46
CA GLY A 46 44.28 -0.32 2.90
C GLY A 46 43.54 0.89 3.51
N ALA A 47 42.74 1.63 2.73
CA ALA A 47 41.85 2.63 3.27
C ALA A 47 40.65 1.98 3.99
N THR A 48 40.29 2.52 5.15
CA THR A 48 39.02 2.24 5.81
C THR A 48 38.00 3.29 5.37
N ILE A 49 36.82 2.84 4.93
CA ILE A 49 35.72 3.71 4.51
C ILE A 49 34.85 3.99 5.73
N GLU A 50 35.11 5.10 6.41
CA GLU A 50 34.34 5.53 7.57
C GLU A 50 33.11 6.31 7.13
N LEU A 51 31.92 5.85 7.54
CA LEU A 51 30.63 6.45 7.23
C LEU A 51 30.05 7.11 8.49
N GLU A 52 29.63 8.36 8.39
CA GLU A 52 28.89 9.05 9.46
C GLU A 52 27.47 9.40 9.02
N LEU A 53 26.53 9.34 9.97
CA LEU A 53 25.17 9.80 9.75
C LEU A 53 25.08 11.29 10.13
N GLY A 54 24.72 12.10 9.14
CA GLY A 54 24.45 13.51 9.25
C GLY A 54 23.08 13.80 9.85
N ILE A 55 22.25 14.55 9.12
CA ILE A 55 20.86 14.86 9.52
C ILE A 55 20.01 13.59 9.33
N ARG A 56 19.24 13.24 10.37
CA ARG A 56 18.30 12.11 10.36
C ARG A 56 17.00 12.43 9.62
N SER A 57 16.29 11.40 9.15
CA SER A 57 14.98 11.58 8.54
C SER A 57 13.90 11.84 9.58
N SER A 58 13.23 12.98 9.47
CA SER A 58 12.09 13.32 10.33
C SER A 58 10.93 12.30 10.21
N ALA A 59 10.69 11.78 9.00
CA ALA A 59 9.68 10.77 8.74
C ALA A 59 10.00 9.44 9.42
N LEU A 60 11.24 8.94 9.25
CA LEU A 60 11.66 7.68 9.88
C LEU A 60 11.69 7.77 11.40
N GLU A 61 12.14 8.90 11.97
CA GLU A 61 12.13 9.08 13.42
C GLU A 61 10.71 9.15 14.00
N THR A 62 9.69 9.42 13.17
CA THR A 62 8.27 9.33 13.58
C THR A 62 7.79 7.87 13.66
N GLU A 63 8.33 6.97 12.82
CA GLU A 63 8.06 5.52 12.92
C GLU A 63 8.74 4.90 14.15
N GLY A 64 9.90 5.41 14.54
CA GLY A 64 10.61 5.03 15.76
C GLY A 64 11.93 5.75 15.93
N GLU A 65 12.31 6.05 17.17
CA GLU A 65 13.60 6.70 17.47
C GLU A 65 14.78 5.80 17.05
N GLY A 66 15.74 6.36 16.31
CA GLY A 66 16.92 5.67 15.82
C GLY A 66 16.72 4.92 14.51
N THR A 67 15.56 5.04 13.86
CA THR A 67 15.26 4.32 12.61
C THR A 67 16.22 4.71 11.49
N SER A 68 16.59 5.98 11.34
CA SER A 68 17.55 6.41 10.31
C SER A 68 18.91 5.70 10.43
N GLU A 69 19.42 5.56 11.66
CA GLU A 69 20.67 4.85 11.93
C GLU A 69 20.53 3.35 11.68
N SER A 70 19.42 2.75 12.14
CA SER A 70 19.13 1.32 11.92
C SER A 70 19.12 0.95 10.44
N GLU A 71 18.47 1.77 9.62
CA GLU A 71 18.38 1.55 8.17
C GLU A 71 19.75 1.66 7.49
N LEU A 72 20.57 2.66 7.86
CA LEU A 72 21.94 2.82 7.37
C LEU A 72 22.83 1.63 7.76
N ARG A 73 22.80 1.25 9.05
CA ARG A 73 23.64 0.18 9.58
C ARG A 73 23.36 -1.14 8.91
N GLY A 74 22.09 -1.47 8.73
CA GLY A 74 21.82 -2.70 8.04
C GLY A 74 22.17 -2.59 6.54
N ALA A 75 22.01 -1.45 5.87
CA ALA A 75 22.36 -1.35 4.45
C ALA A 75 23.86 -1.59 4.27
N LEU A 76 24.66 -1.06 5.19
CA LEU A 76 26.08 -1.38 5.32
C LEU A 76 26.31 -2.87 5.60
N SER A 77 25.56 -3.46 6.53
CA SER A 77 25.64 -4.89 6.86
C SER A 77 25.36 -5.77 5.64
N ASP A 78 24.39 -5.43 4.80
CA ASP A 78 24.05 -6.21 3.59
C ASP A 78 25.24 -6.26 2.62
N TRP A 79 25.93 -5.14 2.44
CA TRP A 79 27.15 -5.10 1.64
C TRP A 79 28.32 -5.85 2.29
N GLN A 80 28.44 -5.81 3.62
CA GLN A 80 29.49 -6.53 4.36
C GLN A 80 29.27 -8.05 4.37
N SER A 81 28.03 -8.51 4.25
CA SER A 81 27.67 -9.93 4.19
C SER A 81 27.85 -10.56 2.81
N VAL A 82 28.35 -9.82 1.81
CA VAL A 82 28.61 -10.39 0.49
C VAL A 82 29.81 -11.35 0.56
N GLU A 83 29.54 -12.64 0.39
CA GLU A 83 30.58 -13.67 0.42
C GLU A 83 31.72 -13.35 -0.54
N CYS A 84 32.94 -13.68 -0.14
CA CYS A 84 34.15 -13.52 -0.95
C CYS A 84 34.46 -12.07 -1.34
N ALA A 85 33.87 -11.09 -0.64
CA ALA A 85 34.29 -9.71 -0.61
C ALA A 85 34.79 -9.32 0.80
N GLU A 86 35.86 -8.54 0.88
CA GLU A 86 36.38 -7.97 2.13
C GLU A 86 36.20 -6.44 2.09
N LEU A 87 35.03 -5.95 2.49
CA LEU A 87 34.69 -4.52 2.46
C LEU A 87 35.20 -3.81 3.74
N PRO A 88 36.24 -2.95 3.67
CA PRO A 88 36.80 -2.27 4.85
C PRO A 88 35.99 -1.01 5.19
N ALA A 89 34.68 -1.14 5.36
CA ALA A 89 33.79 -0.02 5.71
C ALA A 89 33.31 -0.12 7.16
N SER A 90 33.09 1.02 7.82
CA SER A 90 32.57 1.08 9.18
C SER A 90 31.67 2.28 9.39
N TYR A 91 30.64 2.12 10.20
CA TYR A 91 29.84 3.24 10.69
C TYR A 91 30.48 3.80 11.97
N VAL A 92 30.82 5.09 11.95
CA VAL A 92 31.57 5.76 13.05
C VAL A 92 30.68 6.61 13.96
N GLY A 93 29.37 6.65 13.71
CA GLY A 93 28.41 7.36 14.53
C GLY A 93 27.77 8.55 13.82
N GLU A 94 27.13 9.40 14.61
CA GLU A 94 26.39 10.55 14.11
C GLU A 94 27.19 11.84 14.25
N SER A 95 27.12 12.67 13.22
CA SER A 95 27.66 14.03 13.24
C SER A 95 26.55 15.09 13.31
N GLY A 96 25.34 14.78 12.83
CA GLY A 96 24.27 15.77 12.68
C GLY A 96 24.57 16.84 11.62
N ALA A 97 25.66 16.69 10.86
CA ALA A 97 26.11 17.65 9.86
C ALA A 97 25.52 17.34 8.48
N SER A 98 25.39 18.38 7.64
CA SER A 98 25.16 18.17 6.21
C SER A 98 26.44 17.70 5.52
N PRO A 99 26.37 16.94 4.41
CA PRO A 99 27.54 16.50 3.68
C PRO A 99 28.27 17.69 3.03
N VAL A 100 29.60 17.68 3.06
CA VAL A 100 30.46 18.78 2.56
C VAL A 100 31.62 18.22 1.77
N LEU A 101 31.50 18.32 0.44
CA LEU A 101 32.50 17.74 -0.45
C LEU A 101 33.91 18.35 -0.25
N GLY A 102 34.89 17.51 0.04
CA GLY A 102 36.30 17.82 0.23
C GLY A 102 36.72 18.04 1.68
N ASP A 103 35.87 17.73 2.66
CA ASP A 103 36.20 17.78 4.09
C ASP A 103 36.88 16.50 4.63
N GLY A 104 36.99 15.47 3.79
CA GLY A 104 37.60 14.19 4.07
C GLY A 104 36.69 13.19 4.81
N LYS A 105 35.39 13.46 4.90
CA LYS A 105 34.40 12.60 5.56
C LYS A 105 33.40 12.05 4.56
N ASN A 106 32.88 10.86 4.81
CA ASN A 106 31.78 10.29 4.04
C ASN A 106 30.50 10.46 4.83
N THR A 107 29.78 11.55 4.58
CA THR A 107 28.58 11.90 5.35
C THR A 107 27.33 11.50 4.57
N LEU A 108 26.45 10.72 5.20
CA LEU A 108 25.11 10.43 4.67
C LEU A 108 24.07 11.27 5.39
N SER A 109 23.23 12.00 4.68
CA SER A 109 22.29 12.94 5.31
C SER A 109 20.97 13.07 4.57
N PHE A 110 19.88 13.17 5.33
CA PHE A 110 18.55 13.47 4.83
C PHE A 110 18.37 14.98 4.68
N VAL A 111 18.20 15.43 3.44
CA VAL A 111 18.01 16.83 3.06
C VAL A 111 16.52 17.14 3.15
N GLN A 112 16.13 17.76 4.27
CA GLN A 112 14.73 18.03 4.62
C GLN A 112 14.13 19.23 3.87
N SER A 113 14.97 20.14 3.38
CA SER A 113 14.57 21.32 2.62
C SER A 113 15.68 21.75 1.66
N GLU A 114 15.33 22.57 0.66
CA GLU A 114 16.28 23.15 -0.30
C GLU A 114 17.13 22.10 -1.05
N TRP A 115 16.48 21.03 -1.54
CA TRP A 115 17.14 19.99 -2.34
C TRP A 115 17.91 20.60 -3.53
N PRO A 116 19.24 20.36 -3.65
CA PRO A 116 20.09 21.08 -4.59
C PRO A 116 20.12 20.46 -6.00
N TYR A 117 19.46 19.30 -6.19
CA TYR A 117 19.44 18.57 -7.46
C TYR A 117 18.02 18.57 -8.07
N ASP A 118 17.84 17.83 -9.16
CA ASP A 118 16.51 17.64 -9.75
C ASP A 118 15.56 16.99 -8.73
N SER A 119 14.32 17.48 -8.65
CA SER A 119 13.34 17.05 -7.63
C SER A 119 12.89 15.60 -7.78
N THR A 120 13.18 14.96 -8.92
CA THR A 120 12.88 13.54 -9.16
C THR A 120 13.98 12.61 -8.66
N VAL A 121 15.14 13.14 -8.29
CA VAL A 121 16.27 12.37 -7.75
C VAL A 121 16.02 12.08 -6.27
N ILE A 122 15.95 10.79 -5.92
CA ILE A 122 15.64 10.33 -4.55
C ILE A 122 16.89 10.35 -3.66
N GLY A 123 18.03 9.96 -4.23
CA GLY A 123 19.34 9.93 -3.57
C GLY A 123 20.43 10.37 -4.54
N PHE A 124 21.51 10.92 -4.01
CA PHE A 124 22.66 11.34 -4.80
C PHE A 124 23.96 11.16 -4.02
N THR A 125 24.92 10.44 -4.62
CA THR A 125 26.28 10.31 -4.11
C THR A 125 27.25 11.25 -4.84
N ALA A 126 27.82 12.22 -4.12
CA ALA A 126 28.87 13.11 -4.59
C ALA A 126 30.25 12.52 -4.29
N PHE A 127 31.24 12.76 -5.14
CA PHE A 127 32.57 12.17 -4.98
C PHE A 127 33.70 13.17 -5.07
N GLN A 128 34.72 12.99 -4.25
CA GLN A 128 36.05 13.55 -4.46
C GLN A 128 36.98 12.46 -4.98
N LYS A 129 37.54 12.66 -6.18
CA LYS A 129 38.38 11.65 -6.86
C LYS A 129 39.72 12.20 -7.33
N SER A 130 40.73 11.33 -7.34
CA SER A 130 41.99 11.54 -8.05
C SER A 130 42.22 10.40 -9.04
N GLY A 131 41.96 10.68 -10.33
CA GLY A 131 41.92 9.64 -11.35
C GLY A 131 40.81 8.63 -11.07
N ALA A 132 41.15 7.35 -10.94
CA ALA A 132 40.19 6.29 -10.61
C ALA A 132 39.96 6.14 -9.09
N TYR A 133 40.73 6.83 -8.25
CA TYR A 133 40.67 6.65 -6.81
C TYR A 133 39.64 7.57 -6.15
N ILE A 134 38.78 6.98 -5.34
CA ILE A 134 37.81 7.68 -4.48
C ILE A 134 38.52 8.05 -3.18
N HIS A 135 38.40 9.31 -2.77
CA HIS A 135 38.92 9.80 -1.49
C HIS A 135 37.80 10.18 -0.52
N GLU A 136 36.62 10.49 -1.06
CA GLU A 136 35.45 10.92 -0.32
C GLU A 136 34.21 10.62 -1.14
N ALA A 137 33.13 10.20 -0.47
CA ALA A 137 31.82 9.96 -1.04
C ALA A 137 30.73 10.42 -0.06
N ASP A 138 30.09 11.54 -0.37
CA ASP A 138 29.01 12.14 0.40
C ASP A 138 27.66 11.73 -0.18
N VAL A 139 26.69 11.39 0.66
CA VAL A 139 25.34 10.97 0.22
C VAL A 139 24.28 11.94 0.70
N PHE A 140 23.49 12.40 -0.27
CA PHE A 140 22.33 13.27 -0.06
C PHE A 140 21.05 12.47 -0.31
N LEU A 141 20.11 12.47 0.62
CA LEU A 141 18.82 11.80 0.50
C LEU A 141 17.68 12.84 0.48
N ASN A 142 16.82 12.79 -0.53
CA ASN A 142 15.85 13.85 -0.83
C ASN A 142 14.55 13.72 -0.01
N GLU A 143 14.61 14.07 1.27
CA GLU A 143 13.41 14.10 2.12
C GLU A 143 12.52 15.32 1.84
N ALA A 144 13.06 16.36 1.18
CA ALA A 144 12.29 17.52 0.75
C ALA A 144 11.21 17.20 -0.30
N ASN A 145 11.38 16.13 -1.09
CA ASN A 145 10.43 15.73 -2.14
C ASN A 145 9.87 14.31 -1.98
N PHE A 146 10.51 13.46 -1.17
CA PHE A 146 10.08 12.08 -0.93
C PHE A 146 9.89 11.80 0.55
N HIS A 147 8.98 10.88 0.85
CA HIS A 147 8.72 10.42 2.22
C HIS A 147 9.41 9.08 2.45
N PHE A 148 10.44 9.06 3.28
CA PHE A 148 11.19 7.84 3.59
C PHE A 148 10.41 6.98 4.60
N VAL A 149 10.27 5.68 4.29
CA VAL A 149 9.57 4.69 5.11
C VAL A 149 10.40 3.40 5.23
N THR A 150 10.16 2.60 6.26
CA THR A 150 10.80 1.28 6.44
C THR A 150 10.14 0.17 5.61
N ARG A 151 8.88 0.35 5.22
CA ARG A 151 8.10 -0.58 4.40
C ARG A 151 8.29 -0.35 2.90
N ARG A 152 7.73 -1.23 2.06
CA ARG A 152 7.63 -0.95 0.62
C ARG A 152 6.68 0.23 0.39
N GLY A 153 7.17 1.27 -0.27
CA GLY A 153 6.40 2.46 -0.62
C GLY A 153 6.01 2.52 -2.10
N ALA A 154 5.02 3.36 -2.40
CA ALA A 154 4.72 3.84 -3.74
C ALA A 154 4.97 5.35 -3.78
N LEU A 155 5.65 5.83 -4.83
CA LEU A 155 6.04 7.24 -4.93
C LEU A 155 4.84 8.17 -4.59
N PRO A 156 5.05 9.18 -3.73
CA PRO A 156 6.33 9.67 -3.22
C PRO A 156 6.90 8.95 -1.99
N GLU A 157 6.26 7.89 -1.47
CA GLU A 157 6.83 7.07 -0.40
C GLU A 157 7.94 6.16 -0.97
N VAL A 158 9.14 6.27 -0.40
CA VAL A 158 10.32 5.52 -0.81
C VAL A 158 10.88 4.73 0.37
N ASN A 159 11.33 3.51 0.10
CA ASN A 159 11.89 2.67 1.13
C ASN A 159 13.32 3.12 1.46
N ALA A 160 13.60 3.42 2.72
CA ALA A 160 14.89 3.94 3.15
C ALA A 160 16.04 2.95 2.91
N ARG A 161 15.86 1.68 3.32
CA ARG A 161 16.87 0.63 3.08
C ARG A 161 17.27 0.51 1.63
N SER A 162 16.29 0.52 0.72
CA SER A 162 16.48 0.37 -0.72
C SER A 162 17.36 1.48 -1.30
N ILE A 163 17.07 2.74 -0.94
CA ILE A 163 17.83 3.89 -1.43
C ILE A 163 19.22 3.91 -0.79
N LEU A 164 19.33 3.65 0.50
CA LEU A 164 20.63 3.55 1.19
C LEU A 164 21.50 2.45 0.58
N LEU A 165 20.93 1.29 0.25
CA LEU A 165 21.65 0.20 -0.40
C LEU A 165 22.23 0.64 -1.75
N HIS A 166 21.45 1.37 -2.55
CA HIS A 166 21.88 1.94 -3.84
C HIS A 166 23.01 2.96 -3.67
N GLU A 167 22.82 3.95 -2.81
CA GLU A 167 23.82 5.02 -2.62
C GLU A 167 25.11 4.48 -1.97
N LEU A 168 25.02 3.49 -1.07
CA LEU A 168 26.21 2.85 -0.54
C LEU A 168 26.97 2.06 -1.62
N GLY A 169 26.29 1.46 -2.59
CA GLY A 169 26.97 0.86 -3.73
C GLY A 169 27.78 1.89 -4.52
N HIS A 170 27.25 3.10 -4.70
CA HIS A 170 27.99 4.23 -5.25
C HIS A 170 29.21 4.61 -4.40
N VAL A 171 29.05 4.74 -3.08
CA VAL A 171 30.15 4.97 -2.13
C VAL A 171 31.26 3.94 -2.31
N PHE A 172 30.91 2.67 -2.51
CA PHE A 172 31.87 1.57 -2.69
C PHE A 172 32.48 1.50 -4.10
N GLY A 173 32.04 2.36 -5.03
CA GLY A 173 32.61 2.50 -6.37
C GLY A 173 31.83 1.78 -7.47
N LEU A 174 30.67 1.20 -7.16
CA LEU A 174 29.74 0.65 -8.13
C LEU A 174 28.94 1.78 -8.78
N GLY A 175 28.76 1.69 -10.08
CA GLY A 175 27.91 2.55 -10.88
C GLY A 175 26.61 1.84 -11.21
N HIS A 176 25.75 2.54 -11.96
CA HIS A 176 24.46 1.97 -12.32
C HIS A 176 24.60 0.66 -13.09
N SER A 177 23.70 -0.28 -12.77
CA SER A 177 23.51 -1.53 -13.49
C SER A 177 22.33 -1.44 -14.45
N SER A 178 22.45 -2.14 -15.57
CA SER A 178 21.34 -2.36 -16.51
C SER A 178 20.40 -3.49 -16.09
N VAL A 179 20.76 -4.28 -15.06
CA VAL A 179 19.90 -5.35 -14.52
C VAL A 179 18.75 -4.71 -13.74
N ALA A 180 17.52 -4.99 -14.15
CA ALA A 180 16.32 -4.38 -13.55
C ALA A 180 16.12 -4.73 -12.07
N SER A 181 16.64 -5.88 -11.64
CA SER A 181 16.55 -6.34 -10.25
C SER A 181 17.78 -6.01 -9.41
N ALA A 182 18.75 -5.25 -9.94
CA ALA A 182 19.94 -4.86 -9.22
C ALA A 182 19.63 -3.68 -8.28
N ALA A 183 20.21 -3.69 -7.09
CA ALA A 183 20.19 -2.55 -6.20
C ALA A 183 20.78 -1.32 -6.91
N MET A 184 21.81 -1.53 -7.74
CA MET A 184 22.41 -0.48 -8.56
C MET A 184 21.60 -0.10 -9.81
N ASN A 185 20.36 -0.56 -10.00
CA ASN A 185 19.54 -0.03 -11.10
C ASN A 185 19.19 1.44 -10.84
N ALA A 186 19.37 2.31 -11.85
CA ALA A 186 19.07 3.73 -11.72
C ALA A 186 17.57 4.05 -11.52
N ASN A 187 16.69 3.10 -11.83
CA ASN A 187 15.24 3.28 -11.66
C ASN A 187 14.78 2.63 -10.36
N TYR A 188 14.19 3.43 -9.49
CA TYR A 188 13.57 2.92 -8.28
C TYR A 188 12.31 2.10 -8.59
N VAL A 189 12.33 0.81 -8.23
CA VAL A 189 11.19 -0.11 -8.43
C VAL A 189 10.64 -0.56 -7.06
N ARG A 190 9.69 0.22 -6.53
CA ARG A 190 8.77 -0.19 -5.42
C ARG A 190 9.43 -0.89 -4.22
N GLY A 191 10.57 -0.38 -3.74
CA GLY A 191 11.23 -0.84 -2.52
C GLY A 191 11.96 -2.17 -2.68
N LEU A 192 12.90 -2.24 -3.62
CA LEU A 192 13.84 -3.36 -3.75
C LEU A 192 14.83 -3.33 -2.58
N LEU A 193 14.80 -4.33 -1.70
CA LEU A 193 15.53 -4.30 -0.42
C LEU A 193 16.82 -5.11 -0.38
N PHE A 194 17.20 -5.76 -1.47
CA PHE A 194 18.25 -6.79 -1.44
C PHE A 194 19.20 -6.62 -2.62
N LEU A 195 20.42 -7.13 -2.44
CA LEU A 195 21.43 -7.20 -3.48
C LEU A 195 21.06 -8.26 -4.53
N SER A 196 21.37 -8.00 -5.79
CA SER A 196 21.33 -9.01 -6.84
C SER A 196 22.69 -9.65 -7.04
N ASP A 197 22.73 -10.75 -7.79
CA ASP A 197 23.98 -11.39 -8.18
C ASP A 197 24.94 -10.43 -8.92
N ASP A 198 24.41 -9.48 -9.68
CA ASP A 198 25.21 -8.47 -10.39
C ASP A 198 25.86 -7.47 -9.42
N ASP A 199 25.13 -7.06 -8.38
CA ASP A 199 25.65 -6.17 -7.34
C ASP A 199 26.75 -6.88 -6.52
N MET A 200 26.49 -8.12 -6.11
CA MET A 200 27.46 -8.94 -5.36
C MET A 200 28.72 -9.23 -6.18
N LEU A 201 28.57 -9.53 -7.47
CA LEU A 201 29.71 -9.70 -8.39
C LEU A 201 30.53 -8.41 -8.49
N GLY A 202 29.87 -7.25 -8.51
CA GLY A 202 30.55 -5.97 -8.53
C GLY A 202 31.35 -5.71 -7.28
N LEU A 203 30.76 -5.93 -6.11
CA LEU A 203 31.47 -5.74 -4.86
C LEU A 203 32.68 -6.67 -4.74
N ARG A 204 32.53 -7.96 -5.08
CA ARG A 204 33.63 -8.94 -5.13
C ARG A 204 34.76 -8.53 -6.08
N THR A 205 34.43 -7.81 -7.15
CA THR A 205 35.43 -7.31 -8.10
C THR A 205 36.23 -6.15 -7.53
N LEU A 206 35.59 -5.25 -6.78
CA LEU A 206 36.22 -4.07 -6.19
C LEU A 206 36.96 -4.37 -4.87
N PHE A 207 36.44 -5.31 -4.09
CA PHE A 207 36.95 -5.69 -2.78
C PHE A 207 37.13 -7.21 -2.67
N PRO A 208 37.96 -7.84 -3.53
CA PRO A 208 38.13 -9.28 -3.50
C PRO A 208 38.71 -9.73 -2.16
N ALA A 209 38.06 -10.71 -1.53
CA ALA A 209 38.60 -11.34 -0.33
C ALA A 209 39.89 -12.10 -0.65
N SER A 210 40.80 -12.16 0.33
CA SER A 210 42.03 -12.94 0.22
C SER A 210 41.74 -14.46 0.17
N GLU A 211 40.71 -14.89 0.89
CA GLU A 211 40.14 -16.23 0.86
C GLU A 211 38.60 -16.13 0.74
N CYS A 212 38.01 -16.97 -0.10
CA CYS A 212 36.57 -16.97 -0.34
C CYS A 212 35.90 -17.89 0.70
N THR A 213 35.27 -17.26 1.69
CA THR A 213 34.47 -17.95 2.72
C THR A 213 32.99 -17.88 2.34
N LEU A 214 32.34 -19.04 2.32
CA LEU A 214 30.89 -19.16 2.14
C LEU A 214 30.18 -19.07 3.50
N CYS A 215 28.90 -18.71 3.48
CA CYS A 215 28.03 -18.66 4.64
C CYS A 215 27.97 -19.99 5.39
N GLU A 216 27.74 -19.94 6.70
CA GLU A 216 27.44 -21.10 7.53
C GLU A 216 25.98 -21.13 7.99
N SER A 217 25.33 -19.95 8.02
CA SER A 217 23.97 -19.73 8.46
C SER A 217 23.28 -18.60 7.68
N ASP A 218 21.95 -18.51 7.78
CA ASP A 218 21.17 -17.45 7.13
C ASP A 218 21.60 -16.04 7.59
N ASP A 219 22.12 -15.90 8.81
CA ASP A 219 22.59 -14.62 9.37
C ASP A 219 23.89 -14.12 8.72
N ASP A 220 24.65 -15.00 8.05
CA ASP A 220 25.88 -14.64 7.33
C ASP A 220 25.57 -14.03 5.96
N CYS A 221 24.31 -14.05 5.53
CA CYS A 221 23.91 -13.61 4.21
C CYS A 221 23.30 -12.19 4.20
N PRO A 222 23.42 -11.45 3.08
CA PRO A 222 22.74 -10.17 2.93
C PRO A 222 21.23 -10.32 3.09
N TYR A 223 20.53 -9.26 3.51
CA TYR A 223 19.07 -9.27 3.58
C TYR A 223 18.44 -9.81 2.28
N GLY A 224 17.43 -10.67 2.43
CA GLY A 224 16.78 -11.34 1.30
C GLY A 224 17.53 -12.56 0.73
N HIS A 225 18.57 -13.05 1.40
CA HIS A 225 19.31 -14.26 1.03
C HIS A 225 19.25 -15.31 2.14
N ARG A 226 19.49 -16.57 1.77
CA ARG A 226 19.62 -17.70 2.67
C ARG A 226 20.87 -18.48 2.37
N CYS A 227 21.43 -19.07 3.40
CA CYS A 227 22.60 -19.89 3.26
C CYS A 227 22.24 -21.27 2.70
N THR A 228 22.98 -21.68 1.67
CA THR A 228 22.83 -22.98 1.04
C THR A 228 24.20 -23.63 0.85
N GLU A 229 24.22 -24.89 0.40
CA GLU A 229 25.46 -25.60 0.07
C GLU A 229 26.33 -24.87 -0.98
N THR A 230 25.74 -23.96 -1.78
CA THR A 230 26.44 -23.20 -2.82
C THR A 230 26.71 -21.74 -2.43
N GLY A 231 26.50 -21.37 -1.16
CA GLY A 231 26.63 -20.02 -0.64
C GLY A 231 25.30 -19.30 -0.47
N CYS A 232 25.36 -17.97 -0.32
CA CYS A 232 24.20 -17.11 -0.16
C CYS A 232 23.40 -17.08 -1.46
N THR A 233 22.28 -17.78 -1.45
CA THR A 233 21.34 -17.75 -2.58
C THR A 233 20.23 -16.79 -2.25
N ARG A 234 19.81 -16.04 -3.27
CA ARG A 234 18.64 -15.19 -3.14
C ARG A 234 17.47 -16.05 -2.72
N THR A 235 16.96 -15.79 -1.53
CA THR A 235 15.59 -16.22 -1.26
C THR A 235 14.75 -15.48 -2.27
N ARG A 236 13.84 -16.18 -2.96
CA ARG A 236 12.72 -15.42 -3.49
C ARG A 236 12.22 -14.60 -2.32
N PRO A 237 12.20 -13.25 -2.40
CA PRO A 237 11.48 -12.49 -1.40
C PRO A 237 10.12 -13.18 -1.30
N PRO A 238 9.54 -13.32 -0.09
CA PRO A 238 8.20 -13.85 0.02
C PRO A 238 7.38 -13.20 -1.09
N SER A 239 6.86 -13.98 -2.04
CA SER A 239 6.00 -13.42 -3.07
C SER A 239 4.77 -12.79 -2.42
N CYS A 240 4.54 -13.12 -1.15
CA CYS A 240 3.61 -12.49 -0.26
C CYS A 240 4.12 -12.47 1.18
N LEU A 241 3.83 -11.38 1.88
CA LEU A 241 3.81 -11.33 3.35
C LEU A 241 2.36 -11.46 3.85
N GLU A 242 1.42 -11.09 3.00
CA GLU A 242 -0.02 -11.08 3.25
C GLU A 242 -0.74 -11.57 1.99
N VAL A 243 -1.97 -12.08 2.14
CA VAL A 243 -2.79 -12.60 1.00
C VAL A 243 -2.94 -11.60 -0.16
N ASN A 244 -2.89 -10.30 0.15
CA ASN A 244 -3.01 -9.21 -0.83
C ASN A 244 -1.84 -9.08 -1.80
N ASN A 245 -0.75 -9.79 -1.56
CA ASN A 245 0.39 -9.84 -2.46
C ASN A 245 0.24 -10.95 -3.52
N CYS A 246 -0.80 -11.78 -3.45
CA CYS A 246 -1.02 -12.93 -4.33
C CYS A 246 -2.06 -12.68 -5.42
N ALA A 247 -2.02 -13.48 -6.49
CA ALA A 247 -3.06 -13.46 -7.53
C ALA A 247 -4.41 -13.91 -6.95
N ARG A 248 -5.49 -13.58 -7.66
CA ARG A 248 -6.88 -13.75 -7.19
C ARG A 248 -7.27 -15.21 -6.88
N ASP A 249 -6.46 -16.18 -7.29
CA ASP A 249 -6.63 -17.63 -7.10
C ASP A 249 -5.56 -18.25 -6.18
N GLU A 250 -4.79 -17.44 -5.47
CA GLU A 250 -3.66 -17.84 -4.63
C GLU A 250 -3.79 -17.29 -3.20
N TYR A 251 -3.27 -18.01 -2.22
CA TYR A 251 -3.12 -17.56 -0.84
C TYR A 251 -1.64 -17.51 -0.46
N CYS A 252 -1.30 -16.73 0.58
CA CYS A 252 0.06 -16.67 1.05
C CYS A 252 0.38 -17.84 1.98
N ALA A 253 1.25 -18.76 1.57
CA ALA A 253 1.71 -19.84 2.45
C ALA A 253 2.76 -19.33 3.43
N GLU A 254 2.35 -19.09 4.69
CA GLU A 254 3.18 -18.55 5.78
C GLU A 254 4.53 -19.26 5.93
N ALA A 255 4.56 -20.60 5.81
CA ALA A 255 5.79 -21.39 5.96
C ALA A 255 6.82 -21.18 4.84
N SER A 256 6.38 -20.74 3.66
CA SER A 256 7.24 -20.59 2.48
C SER A 256 7.33 -19.18 1.93
N GLY A 257 6.46 -18.27 2.40
CA GLY A 257 6.32 -16.92 1.87
C GLY A 257 5.84 -16.88 0.42
N ASN A 258 5.33 -17.98 -0.14
CA ASN A 258 4.94 -18.07 -1.54
C ASN A 258 3.42 -18.00 -1.72
N CYS A 259 2.99 -17.38 -2.81
CA CYS A 259 1.64 -17.45 -3.31
C CYS A 259 1.42 -18.85 -3.87
N VAL A 260 0.52 -19.58 -3.23
CA VAL A 260 0.18 -20.94 -3.59
C VAL A 260 -1.30 -20.97 -3.94
N ARG A 261 -1.65 -21.71 -4.99
CA ARG A 261 -3.07 -21.98 -5.24
C ARG A 261 -3.61 -22.81 -4.08
N GLY A 262 -4.75 -22.38 -3.55
CA GLY A 262 -5.51 -23.12 -2.53
C GLY A 262 -5.58 -24.61 -2.85
N ASN A 263 -5.13 -25.45 -1.92
CA ASN A 263 -5.38 -26.90 -1.94
C ASN A 263 -6.77 -27.26 -1.40
N VAL A 264 -7.60 -26.28 -1.05
CA VAL A 264 -9.04 -26.52 -0.85
C VAL A 264 -9.66 -26.57 -2.23
N SER A 265 -10.09 -27.76 -2.65
CA SER A 265 -10.87 -27.91 -3.86
C SER A 265 -12.13 -27.05 -3.70
N PRO A 266 -12.43 -26.11 -4.62
CA PRO A 266 -13.69 -25.34 -4.59
C PRO A 266 -14.95 -26.22 -4.74
N GLU A 267 -14.80 -27.54 -4.78
CA GLU A 267 -15.88 -28.53 -4.79
C GLU A 267 -16.63 -28.67 -3.45
N PHE A 268 -16.02 -28.34 -2.30
CA PHE A 268 -16.66 -28.50 -0.97
C PHE A 268 -17.04 -27.18 -0.28
N LEU A 269 -16.47 -26.05 -0.70
CA LEU A 269 -16.87 -24.76 -0.15
C LEU A 269 -18.26 -24.40 -0.68
N GLY A 270 -19.16 -23.94 0.18
CA GLY A 270 -20.54 -23.61 -0.18
C GLY A 270 -21.45 -24.80 -0.42
N THR A 271 -21.03 -26.03 -0.13
CA THR A 271 -21.94 -27.18 -0.18
C THR A 271 -22.81 -27.24 1.07
N PRO A 272 -24.08 -27.66 0.96
CA PRO A 272 -24.94 -27.86 2.12
C PRO A 272 -24.36 -28.89 3.09
N CYS A 273 -24.54 -28.66 4.39
CA CYS A 273 -24.06 -29.57 5.44
C CYS A 273 -25.02 -29.63 6.63
N GLU A 274 -25.07 -30.78 7.31
CA GLU A 274 -25.82 -30.97 8.56
C GLU A 274 -24.89 -31.03 9.77
N THR A 275 -23.63 -31.41 9.60
CA THR A 275 -22.61 -31.50 10.64
C THR A 275 -21.24 -31.17 10.07
N GLU A 276 -20.26 -30.87 10.93
CA GLU A 276 -18.87 -30.62 10.51
C GLU A 276 -18.24 -31.80 9.77
N ASN A 277 -18.72 -33.03 10.02
CA ASN A 277 -18.24 -34.23 9.34
C ASN A 277 -18.67 -34.32 7.86
N ASP A 278 -19.63 -33.49 7.43
CA ASP A 278 -20.04 -33.40 6.03
C ASP A 278 -19.07 -32.51 5.22
N CYS A 279 -18.16 -31.81 5.91
CA CYS A 279 -17.14 -30.96 5.33
C CYS A 279 -15.75 -31.62 5.40
N GLU A 280 -14.83 -31.18 4.54
CA GLU A 280 -13.44 -31.63 4.57
C GLU A 280 -12.72 -31.13 5.85
N GLU A 281 -11.65 -31.81 6.24
CA GLU A 281 -10.85 -31.42 7.41
C GLU A 281 -10.36 -29.97 7.27
N GLY A 282 -10.72 -29.12 8.24
CA GLY A 282 -10.42 -27.69 8.22
C GLY A 282 -11.53 -26.79 7.66
N ILE A 283 -12.69 -27.34 7.28
CA ILE A 283 -13.87 -26.59 6.83
C ILE A 283 -15.00 -26.74 7.87
N ALA A 284 -15.60 -25.61 8.28
CA ALA A 284 -16.66 -25.57 9.29
C ALA A 284 -18.06 -25.64 8.63
N CYS A 285 -19.04 -26.21 9.33
CA CYS A 285 -20.43 -26.23 8.87
C CYS A 285 -21.27 -25.20 9.63
N LEU A 286 -21.48 -24.01 9.04
CA LEU A 286 -22.14 -22.87 9.68
C LEU A 286 -23.39 -22.42 8.92
N GLU A 287 -24.31 -21.74 9.62
CA GLU A 287 -25.53 -21.18 9.02
C GLU A 287 -25.24 -19.78 8.51
N LEU A 288 -25.30 -19.60 7.19
CA LEU A 288 -25.01 -18.36 6.46
C LEU A 288 -26.16 -18.07 5.49
N GLY A 289 -26.69 -16.85 5.47
CA GLY A 289 -27.79 -16.48 4.57
C GLY A 289 -29.06 -17.34 4.69
N GLY A 290 -29.27 -18.03 5.83
CA GLY A 290 -30.42 -18.91 6.07
C GLY A 290 -30.26 -20.36 5.60
N GLU A 291 -29.07 -20.75 5.14
CA GLU A 291 -28.72 -22.14 4.80
C GLU A 291 -27.45 -22.58 5.55
N ARG A 292 -27.31 -23.87 5.88
CA ARG A 292 -26.08 -24.39 6.49
C ARG A 292 -25.12 -24.90 5.43
N LEU A 293 -23.93 -24.29 5.39
CA LEU A 293 -22.96 -24.46 4.33
C LEU A 293 -21.58 -24.75 4.92
N CYS A 294 -20.81 -25.59 4.21
CA CYS A 294 -19.40 -25.78 4.46
C CYS A 294 -18.64 -24.49 4.09
N THR A 295 -18.00 -23.88 5.08
CA THR A 295 -17.37 -22.57 4.98
C THR A 295 -16.04 -22.52 5.73
N ILE A 296 -15.24 -21.51 5.41
CA ILE A 296 -13.98 -21.19 6.09
C ILE A 296 -14.08 -19.78 6.67
N GLU A 297 -13.34 -19.53 7.74
CA GLU A 297 -13.14 -18.18 8.26
C GLU A 297 -12.47 -17.29 7.20
N CYS A 298 -12.90 -16.05 7.13
CA CYS A 298 -12.38 -15.04 6.22
C CYS A 298 -12.14 -13.73 6.96
N ASP A 299 -11.10 -13.01 6.54
CA ASP A 299 -10.83 -11.67 7.03
C ASP A 299 -11.83 -10.70 6.38
N ALA A 300 -12.72 -10.15 7.19
CA ALA A 300 -13.76 -9.29 6.67
C ALA A 300 -13.28 -7.87 6.34
N MET A 301 -12.15 -7.44 6.91
CA MET A 301 -11.46 -6.21 6.48
C MET A 301 -10.82 -6.37 5.11
N ASN A 302 -10.70 -7.60 4.63
CA ASN A 302 -10.23 -7.93 3.30
C ASN A 302 -11.31 -8.66 2.48
N PRO A 303 -12.10 -7.96 1.64
CA PRO A 303 -13.15 -8.60 0.85
C PRO A 303 -12.64 -9.67 -0.14
N ARG A 304 -11.32 -9.85 -0.29
CA ARG A 304 -10.69 -10.89 -1.12
C ARG A 304 -10.21 -12.10 -0.33
N SER A 305 -10.51 -12.19 0.96
CA SER A 305 -10.13 -13.31 1.82
C SER A 305 -10.83 -14.63 1.45
N CYS A 306 -11.89 -14.57 0.63
CA CYS A 306 -12.60 -15.75 0.14
C CYS A 306 -12.17 -16.20 -1.28
N PRO A 307 -12.22 -17.51 -1.57
CA PRO A 307 -11.98 -18.04 -2.91
C PRO A 307 -12.95 -17.48 -3.97
N HIS A 308 -12.56 -17.58 -5.24
CA HIS A 308 -13.41 -17.11 -6.35
C HIS A 308 -14.80 -17.74 -6.33
N GLY A 309 -15.84 -16.89 -6.41
CA GLY A 309 -17.24 -17.32 -6.32
C GLY A 309 -17.81 -17.29 -4.90
N PHE A 310 -17.04 -16.77 -3.95
CA PHE A 310 -17.44 -16.59 -2.56
C PHE A 310 -17.20 -15.16 -2.09
N LEU A 311 -18.02 -14.72 -1.14
CA LEU A 311 -17.99 -13.43 -0.48
C LEU A 311 -17.74 -13.63 1.01
N CYS A 312 -17.01 -12.72 1.65
CA CYS A 312 -16.82 -12.78 3.09
C CYS A 312 -18.07 -12.22 3.79
N ASP A 313 -18.90 -13.13 4.31
CA ASP A 313 -20.11 -12.82 5.06
C ASP A 313 -19.77 -12.65 6.54
N ARG A 314 -20.21 -11.54 7.14
CA ARG A 314 -19.98 -11.23 8.56
C ARG A 314 -21.18 -11.52 9.44
N ASP A 315 -22.29 -11.99 8.89
CA ASP A 315 -23.53 -12.17 9.64
C ASP A 315 -23.28 -12.94 10.95
N GLY A 316 -23.48 -12.25 12.08
CA GLY A 316 -23.34 -12.80 13.43
C GLY A 316 -21.93 -12.79 14.05
N SER A 317 -20.92 -12.22 13.40
CA SER A 317 -19.55 -12.14 13.96
C SER A 317 -19.33 -10.91 14.85
N PRO A 318 -18.97 -11.08 16.13
CA PRO A 318 -18.81 -9.97 17.09
C PRO A 318 -17.51 -9.17 16.90
N ALA A 319 -16.59 -9.62 16.04
CA ALA A 319 -15.31 -8.98 15.80
C ALA A 319 -15.21 -8.45 14.36
N CYS A 320 -14.66 -7.23 14.21
CA CYS A 320 -14.61 -6.49 12.95
C CYS A 320 -13.87 -7.20 11.81
N GLY A 321 -12.83 -7.98 12.14
CA GLY A 321 -12.02 -8.72 11.17
C GLY A 321 -12.47 -10.15 10.88
N ILE A 322 -13.52 -10.67 11.51
CA ILE A 322 -13.89 -12.09 11.38
C ILE A 322 -15.19 -12.21 10.58
N GLY A 323 -15.18 -13.04 9.54
CA GLY A 323 -16.35 -13.48 8.78
C GLY A 323 -16.20 -14.92 8.29
N HIS A 324 -17.14 -15.38 7.48
CA HIS A 324 -17.13 -16.69 6.84
C HIS A 324 -17.49 -16.61 5.35
N CYS A 325 -16.87 -17.46 4.53
CA CYS A 325 -17.11 -17.45 3.08
C CYS A 325 -18.48 -18.02 2.70
N ALA A 326 -19.32 -17.21 2.07
CA ALA A 326 -20.62 -17.60 1.52
C ALA A 326 -20.61 -17.54 -0.03
N PRO A 327 -21.34 -18.42 -0.74
CA PRO A 327 -21.43 -18.36 -2.20
C PRO A 327 -21.94 -17.01 -2.71
N GLY A 328 -21.27 -16.43 -3.69
CA GLY A 328 -21.70 -15.17 -4.29
C GLY A 328 -20.69 -14.57 -5.27
N THR A 329 -21.16 -13.65 -6.10
CA THR A 329 -20.33 -12.95 -7.10
C THR A 329 -20.70 -11.47 -7.12
N SER A 330 -19.70 -10.59 -7.20
CA SER A 330 -19.95 -9.15 -7.28
C SER A 330 -20.63 -8.72 -8.58
N ALA A 331 -21.64 -7.86 -8.45
CA ALA A 331 -22.19 -7.07 -9.55
C ALA A 331 -21.42 -5.76 -9.77
N GLY A 332 -20.75 -5.21 -8.73
CA GLY A 332 -19.66 -4.23 -8.87
C GLY A 332 -20.00 -2.75 -8.64
N GLY A 333 -20.84 -2.40 -7.67
CA GLY A 333 -21.10 -1.02 -7.25
C GLY A 333 -19.90 -0.34 -6.55
N ALA A 334 -19.74 0.97 -6.74
CA ALA A 334 -18.69 1.74 -6.07
C ALA A 334 -19.03 1.95 -4.57
N LEU A 335 -18.07 2.35 -3.75
CA LEU A 335 -18.36 2.74 -2.37
C LEU A 335 -19.35 3.92 -2.34
N ALA A 336 -20.19 3.94 -1.30
CA ALA A 336 -21.29 4.86 -1.05
C ALA A 336 -22.40 4.90 -2.12
N THR A 337 -22.49 3.91 -3.02
CA THR A 337 -23.65 3.76 -3.92
C THR A 337 -24.75 2.91 -3.29
N PRO A 338 -26.03 3.09 -3.65
CA PRO A 338 -27.12 2.25 -3.17
C PRO A 338 -26.92 0.76 -3.47
N CYS A 339 -27.37 -0.09 -2.57
CA CYS A 339 -27.38 -1.55 -2.71
C CYS A 339 -28.57 -2.17 -1.95
N GLU A 340 -28.97 -3.36 -2.36
CA GLU A 340 -29.93 -4.21 -1.65
C GLU A 340 -29.20 -5.36 -0.97
N ASP A 341 -28.23 -5.97 -1.65
CA ASP A 341 -27.45 -7.10 -1.18
C ASP A 341 -25.93 -6.84 -1.20
N HIS A 342 -25.19 -7.58 -0.38
CA HIS A 342 -23.72 -7.52 -0.32
C HIS A 342 -23.05 -7.69 -1.69
N ALA A 343 -23.61 -8.56 -2.53
CA ALA A 343 -23.14 -8.84 -3.89
C ALA A 343 -23.26 -7.63 -4.83
N ASP A 344 -24.14 -6.66 -4.56
CA ASP A 344 -24.29 -5.47 -5.40
C ASP A 344 -23.03 -4.60 -5.40
N CYS A 345 -22.22 -4.72 -4.35
CA CYS A 345 -21.09 -3.85 -4.08
C CYS A 345 -19.78 -4.45 -4.58
N GLY A 346 -18.92 -3.63 -5.18
CA GLY A 346 -17.55 -4.00 -5.51
C GLY A 346 -16.70 -4.26 -4.27
N SER A 347 -17.07 -3.66 -3.13
CA SER A 347 -16.54 -3.98 -1.80
C SER A 347 -17.14 -5.22 -1.17
N LEU A 348 -18.13 -5.85 -1.82
CA LEU A 348 -18.86 -7.02 -1.33
C LEU A 348 -19.63 -6.77 -0.03
N ARG A 349 -19.90 -5.51 0.29
CA ARG A 349 -20.50 -5.12 1.57
C ARG A 349 -21.57 -4.07 1.38
N CYS A 350 -22.81 -4.42 1.74
CA CYS A 350 -23.96 -3.52 1.73
C CYS A 350 -24.41 -3.28 3.17
N VAL A 351 -24.23 -2.06 3.66
CA VAL A 351 -24.57 -1.69 5.05
C VAL A 351 -25.46 -0.45 5.02
N GLY A 352 -26.62 -0.53 5.66
CA GLY A 352 -27.59 0.57 5.66
C GLY A 352 -28.07 0.98 4.26
N GLY A 353 -28.09 0.03 3.31
CA GLY A 353 -28.47 0.26 1.91
C GLY A 353 -27.42 0.97 1.07
N LEU A 354 -26.18 1.07 1.55
CA LEU A 354 -25.06 1.64 0.82
C LEU A 354 -23.87 0.67 0.76
N CYS A 355 -23.20 0.66 -0.39
CA CYS A 355 -21.96 -0.06 -0.55
C CYS A 355 -20.90 0.54 0.35
N SER A 356 -20.38 -0.27 1.26
CA SER A 356 -19.54 0.18 2.35
C SER A 356 -18.27 -0.65 2.45
N PHE A 357 -17.37 -0.24 3.33
CA PHE A 357 -16.15 -0.94 3.69
C PHE A 357 -16.10 -0.98 5.22
N PRO A 358 -15.73 -2.10 5.85
CA PRO A 358 -15.64 -2.15 7.31
C PRO A 358 -14.50 -1.26 7.82
N CYS A 359 -14.65 -0.74 9.03
CA CYS A 359 -13.68 0.18 9.62
C CYS A 359 -13.74 0.14 11.15
N GLU A 360 -12.63 0.47 11.80
CA GLU A 360 -12.61 0.74 13.24
C GLU A 360 -12.43 2.24 13.50
N THR A 361 -11.75 2.92 12.58
CA THR A 361 -11.39 4.33 12.66
C THR A 361 -11.57 5.01 11.31
N HIS A 362 -11.59 6.35 11.30
CA HIS A 362 -11.76 7.10 10.05
C HIS A 362 -10.63 6.88 9.03
N VAL A 363 -9.44 6.45 9.45
CA VAL A 363 -8.32 6.20 8.52
C VAL A 363 -8.52 4.96 7.64
N ASP A 364 -9.40 4.04 8.06
CA ASP A 364 -9.71 2.82 7.31
C ASP A 364 -10.60 3.12 6.09
N CYS A 365 -11.22 4.30 6.06
CA CYS A 365 -12.19 4.67 5.05
C CYS A 365 -11.56 5.43 3.87
N PRO A 366 -11.64 4.90 2.64
CA PRO A 366 -11.11 5.58 1.47
C PRO A 366 -12.03 6.72 1.00
N ASN A 367 -11.51 7.60 0.15
CA ASN A 367 -12.30 8.62 -0.59
C ASN A 367 -13.13 9.58 0.28
N ALA A 368 -12.52 10.17 1.32
CA ALA A 368 -13.18 11.14 2.22
C ALA A 368 -14.47 10.61 2.90
N LEU A 369 -14.63 9.28 2.95
CA LEU A 369 -15.64 8.63 3.75
C LEU A 369 -15.18 8.59 5.21
N LEU A 370 -16.14 8.48 6.12
CA LEU A 370 -15.89 8.40 7.55
C LEU A 370 -16.38 7.07 8.08
N CYS A 371 -15.65 6.57 9.08
CA CYS A 371 -16.08 5.39 9.81
C CYS A 371 -17.26 5.69 10.72
N HIS A 372 -18.35 4.95 10.55
CA HIS A 372 -19.53 5.03 11.42
C HIS A 372 -19.65 3.73 12.22
N PRO A 373 -19.22 3.71 13.50
CA PRO A 373 -19.17 2.49 14.31
C PRO A 373 -20.55 1.91 14.67
N ASP A 374 -21.62 2.71 14.58
CA ASP A 374 -22.99 2.27 14.88
C ASP A 374 -23.73 1.65 13.67
N ARG A 375 -23.11 1.64 12.48
CA ARG A 375 -23.78 1.18 11.27
C ARG A 375 -23.71 -0.33 11.09
N ASP A 376 -22.88 -1.02 11.88
CA ASP A 376 -22.62 -2.43 11.75
C ASP A 376 -22.20 -3.02 13.11
N ASP A 377 -22.66 -4.22 13.44
CA ASP A 377 -22.42 -4.78 14.76
C ASP A 377 -21.00 -5.36 14.84
N GLY A 378 -20.25 -4.94 15.87
CA GLY A 378 -18.87 -5.36 16.10
C GLY A 378 -17.82 -4.70 15.20
N CYS A 379 -18.20 -3.77 14.32
CA CYS A 379 -17.32 -3.04 13.40
C CYS A 379 -18.03 -1.79 12.86
N GLY A 380 -17.32 -0.72 12.50
CA GLY A 380 -17.93 0.39 11.78
C GLY A 380 -18.08 0.14 10.29
N ALA A 381 -18.86 1.00 9.64
CA ALA A 381 -19.03 1.00 8.20
C ALA A 381 -18.68 2.36 7.59
N CYS A 382 -17.83 2.36 6.58
CA CYS A 382 -17.46 3.56 5.82
C CYS A 382 -18.66 4.09 5.06
N ALA A 383 -19.04 5.32 5.35
CA ALA A 383 -20.10 6.01 4.65
C ALA A 383 -19.78 7.52 4.54
N PRO A 384 -20.50 8.26 3.69
CA PRO A 384 -20.35 9.70 3.62
C PRO A 384 -20.56 10.38 4.99
N PRO A 385 -20.03 11.60 5.18
CA PRO A 385 -20.32 12.40 6.36
C PRO A 385 -21.82 12.58 6.57
N LEU A 386 -22.23 12.64 7.83
CA LEU A 386 -23.63 12.76 8.22
C LEU A 386 -24.16 14.17 7.95
N GLY A 387 -25.36 14.25 7.39
CA GLY A 387 -26.05 15.51 7.19
C GLY A 387 -26.62 16.10 8.48
N VAL A 388 -26.99 17.37 8.43
CA VAL A 388 -27.63 18.07 9.55
C VAL A 388 -28.95 17.39 9.94
N GLY A 389 -29.06 16.97 11.20
CA GLY A 389 -30.21 16.27 11.78
C GLY A 389 -30.03 14.77 11.99
N GLU A 390 -28.93 14.19 11.49
CA GLU A 390 -28.59 12.77 11.71
C GLU A 390 -27.90 12.56 13.07
N ARG A 391 -28.00 11.35 13.63
CA ARG A 391 -27.35 11.01 14.91
C ARG A 391 -25.85 10.85 14.71
N CYS A 392 -25.06 11.43 15.60
CA CYS A 392 -23.60 11.42 15.55
C CYS A 392 -23.02 11.02 16.90
N LEU A 393 -21.78 10.53 16.87
CA LEU A 393 -21.00 10.21 18.07
C LEU A 393 -19.97 11.30 18.39
N ASP A 394 -19.42 11.94 17.37
CA ASP A 394 -18.45 13.01 17.50
C ASP A 394 -18.60 14.04 16.38
N ASN A 395 -17.86 15.13 16.52
CA ASN A 395 -17.85 16.22 15.55
C ASN A 395 -17.34 15.79 14.16
N ALA A 396 -16.42 14.82 14.10
CA ALA A 396 -15.82 14.38 12.84
C ALA A 396 -16.83 13.65 11.96
N ALA A 397 -17.80 12.94 12.56
CA ALA A 397 -18.86 12.24 11.86
C ALA A 397 -19.79 13.16 11.03
N CYS A 398 -19.88 14.45 11.38
CA CYS A 398 -20.80 15.41 10.75
C CYS A 398 -20.15 16.17 9.61
N GLU A 399 -20.86 16.35 8.49
CA GLU A 399 -20.42 17.20 7.37
C GLU A 399 -20.14 18.65 7.83
N SER A 400 -20.92 19.12 8.80
CA SER A 400 -20.78 20.44 9.42
C SER A 400 -19.63 20.54 10.42
N GLY A 401 -19.00 19.43 10.80
CA GLY A 401 -18.03 19.35 11.88
C GLY A 401 -18.62 19.58 13.28
N LEU A 402 -19.94 19.50 13.44
CA LEU A 402 -20.62 19.87 14.68
C LEU A 402 -21.66 18.81 15.09
N CYS A 403 -21.31 18.03 16.10
CA CYS A 403 -22.17 17.07 16.79
C CYS A 403 -22.60 17.67 18.13
N VAL A 404 -23.90 17.90 18.29
CA VAL A 404 -24.46 18.56 19.47
C VAL A 404 -25.13 17.53 20.35
N GLU A 405 -24.68 17.40 21.59
CA GLU A 405 -25.33 16.57 22.61
C GLU A 405 -26.62 17.23 23.10
N LEU A 406 -27.76 16.55 22.93
CA LEU A 406 -29.05 16.90 23.52
C LEU A 406 -29.46 15.85 24.55
N GLU A 407 -30.48 16.16 25.36
CA GLU A 407 -30.93 15.30 26.48
C GLU A 407 -31.27 13.84 26.08
N GLU A 408 -31.65 13.60 24.83
CA GLU A 408 -32.09 12.28 24.34
C GLU A 408 -31.19 11.68 23.23
N ALA A 409 -30.35 12.50 22.59
CA ALA A 409 -29.54 12.11 21.45
C ALA A 409 -28.48 13.16 21.12
N ALA A 410 -27.32 12.73 20.63
CA ALA A 410 -26.39 13.60 19.92
C ALA A 410 -26.75 13.66 18.43
N LEU A 411 -26.73 14.87 17.84
CA LEU A 411 -27.18 15.12 16.47
C LEU A 411 -26.24 16.08 15.73
N CYS A 412 -26.00 15.82 14.44
CA CYS A 412 -25.28 16.75 13.59
C CYS A 412 -26.08 18.04 13.44
N SER A 413 -25.47 19.17 13.76
CA SER A 413 -26.08 20.48 13.66
C SER A 413 -25.20 21.43 12.85
N LYS A 414 -25.69 22.63 12.58
CA LYS A 414 -24.88 23.70 11.98
C LYS A 414 -25.33 25.04 12.53
N GLU A 415 -24.45 26.02 12.46
CA GLU A 415 -24.81 27.40 12.77
C GLU A 415 -25.87 27.94 11.81
N CYS A 416 -26.77 28.76 12.35
CA CYS A 416 -27.89 29.33 11.61
C CYS A 416 -28.17 30.76 12.07
N THR A 417 -28.75 31.55 11.17
CA THR A 417 -29.19 32.92 11.44
C THR A 417 -30.71 33.05 11.38
N SER A 418 -31.36 32.17 10.63
CA SER A 418 -32.80 32.10 10.47
C SER A 418 -33.29 30.66 10.32
N ASN A 419 -34.60 30.44 10.44
CA ASN A 419 -35.18 29.10 10.27
C ASN A 419 -35.03 28.54 8.84
N ASP A 420 -34.83 29.41 7.85
CA ASP A 420 -34.66 29.01 6.45
C ASP A 420 -33.30 28.35 6.20
N ASP A 421 -32.34 28.56 7.10
CA ASP A 421 -31.02 27.93 7.03
C ASP A 421 -31.08 26.44 7.41
N CYS A 422 -32.13 26.01 8.09
CA CYS A 422 -32.25 24.66 8.64
C CYS A 422 -33.14 23.74 7.77
N PRO A 423 -32.83 22.44 7.70
CA PRO A 423 -33.73 21.44 7.11
C PRO A 423 -35.14 21.52 7.72
N SER A 424 -36.17 21.14 6.96
CA SER A 424 -37.58 21.34 7.33
C SER A 424 -37.98 20.75 8.70
N ALA A 425 -37.28 19.71 9.16
CA ALA A 425 -37.49 19.06 10.45
C ALA A 425 -36.86 19.80 11.65
N LEU A 426 -36.03 20.81 11.41
CA LEU A 426 -35.23 21.51 12.42
C LEU A 426 -35.58 23.01 12.44
N ARG A 427 -35.22 23.70 13.52
CA ARG A 427 -35.41 25.15 13.68
C ARG A 427 -34.12 25.78 14.20
N CYS A 428 -33.91 27.03 13.83
CA CYS A 428 -32.75 27.78 14.29
C CYS A 428 -32.97 28.24 15.73
N ARG A 429 -32.17 27.70 16.65
CA ARG A 429 -32.35 27.88 18.10
C ARG A 429 -31.03 28.13 18.79
N GLY A 430 -31.06 28.99 19.82
CA GLY A 430 -29.90 29.22 20.68
C GLY A 430 -29.55 27.99 21.52
N HIS A 431 -28.28 27.61 21.51
CA HIS A 431 -27.67 26.57 22.32
C HIS A 431 -26.25 27.00 22.67
N GLU A 432 -25.93 27.06 23.97
CA GLU A 432 -24.62 27.50 24.50
C GLU A 432 -24.08 28.83 23.94
N GLY A 433 -24.97 29.76 23.59
CA GLY A 433 -24.60 31.11 23.13
C GLY A 433 -24.44 31.25 21.61
N VAL A 434 -24.63 30.18 20.84
CA VAL A 434 -24.68 30.18 19.37
C VAL A 434 -26.05 29.68 18.89
N ASN A 435 -26.47 30.09 17.69
CA ASN A 435 -27.72 29.62 17.09
C ASN A 435 -27.44 28.42 16.19
N LEU A 436 -28.06 27.29 16.49
CA LEU A 436 -27.85 26.01 15.82
C LEU A 436 -29.16 25.43 15.28
N CYS A 437 -29.08 24.62 14.23
CA CYS A 437 -30.21 23.87 13.70
C CYS A 437 -30.55 22.68 14.61
N LEU A 438 -31.56 22.83 15.46
CA LEU A 438 -31.93 21.83 16.46
C LEU A 438 -33.40 21.41 16.34
N PRO A 439 -33.78 20.23 16.88
CA PRO A 439 -35.17 19.82 16.97
C PRO A 439 -36.00 20.85 17.75
N ALA A 440 -37.27 21.00 17.39
CA ALA A 440 -38.22 21.73 18.23
C ALA A 440 -38.35 21.01 19.58
N PRO A 441 -38.44 21.75 20.71
CA PRO A 441 -38.64 21.09 22.00
C PRO A 441 -39.98 20.32 21.96
N PRO A 442 -40.08 19.17 22.65
CA PRO A 442 -41.34 18.45 22.73
C PRO A 442 -42.42 19.39 23.26
N ILE A 443 -43.53 19.47 22.52
CA ILE A 443 -44.68 20.26 22.93
C ILE A 443 -45.32 19.52 24.12
N VAL A 444 -44.92 19.88 25.34
CA VAL A 444 -45.67 19.49 26.53
C VAL A 444 -46.93 20.35 26.53
N PRO A 445 -48.13 19.78 26.34
CA PRO A 445 -49.33 20.59 26.30
C PRO A 445 -49.71 20.91 27.74
N GLU A 446 -49.33 22.08 28.27
CA GLU A 446 -50.10 22.71 29.35
C GLU A 446 -49.91 24.24 29.43
N SER A 447 -50.94 24.92 28.89
CA SER A 447 -51.47 26.23 29.28
C SER A 447 -50.69 27.52 28.96
N GLY A 448 -51.23 28.32 28.01
CA GLY A 448 -51.03 29.78 28.00
C GLY A 448 -51.16 30.44 26.62
N CYS A 449 -52.13 31.36 26.47
CA CYS A 449 -52.37 32.17 25.26
C CYS A 449 -51.54 33.47 25.23
N GLY A 450 -51.22 33.99 24.02
CA GLY A 450 -50.79 35.38 23.78
C GLY A 450 -50.88 35.76 22.28
N CYS A 451 -51.44 36.94 21.98
CA CYS A 451 -51.98 37.37 20.67
C CYS A 451 -51.10 38.36 19.85
N ASP A 452 -51.23 38.31 18.51
CA ASP A 452 -51.31 39.35 17.41
C ASP A 452 -50.53 40.72 17.47
N VAL A 453 -50.26 41.51 16.40
CA VAL A 453 -50.81 41.77 15.01
C VAL A 453 -49.70 42.49 14.15
N ALA A 454 -49.47 42.23 12.85
CA ALA A 454 -50.11 42.67 11.57
C ALA A 454 -49.69 44.05 10.95
N SER A 455 -49.30 44.05 9.65
CA SER A 455 -49.75 44.94 8.54
C SER A 455 -48.86 44.71 7.30
N SER A 456 -49.21 44.93 6.03
CA SER A 456 -50.44 44.97 5.22
C SER A 456 -49.96 45.34 3.81
N SER A 457 -50.47 44.70 2.75
CA SER A 457 -50.77 45.44 1.51
C SER A 457 -51.91 44.77 0.77
N GLU A 458 -52.99 45.53 0.64
CA GLU A 458 -54.24 45.20 -0.03
C GLU A 458 -54.06 45.20 -1.56
N PHE A 459 -54.81 44.32 -2.24
CA PHE A 459 -55.61 44.76 -3.38
C PHE A 459 -56.97 44.08 -3.32
N GLY A 460 -58.00 44.93 -3.29
CA GLY A 460 -59.36 44.60 -2.91
C GLY A 460 -60.19 43.89 -3.98
N SER A 461 -61.19 43.21 -3.41
CA SER A 461 -62.32 42.51 -4.00
C SER A 461 -63.39 43.46 -4.60
N GLN A 462 -64.19 42.96 -5.55
CA GLN A 462 -65.60 43.34 -5.65
C GLN A 462 -66.50 42.09 -5.77
N LEU A 463 -67.19 41.83 -4.64
CA LEU A 463 -68.61 41.47 -4.47
C LEU A 463 -69.40 40.97 -5.69
N ILE A 464 -70.16 39.87 -5.51
CA ILE A 464 -71.63 39.89 -5.36
C ILE A 464 -72.16 38.47 -5.06
N THR A 465 -73.20 38.47 -4.25
CA THR A 465 -73.95 37.43 -3.55
C THR A 465 -74.79 36.47 -4.43
N THR A 466 -75.29 35.42 -3.76
CA THR A 466 -76.56 34.67 -3.94
C THR A 466 -76.66 33.37 -4.79
N LEU A 467 -76.78 32.26 -4.04
CA LEU A 467 -77.89 31.26 -3.98
C LEU A 467 -78.16 30.27 -5.15
N VAL A 468 -78.32 28.99 -4.73
CA VAL A 468 -79.36 27.99 -5.12
C VAL A 468 -78.99 26.81 -6.04
N LEU A 469 -78.82 25.65 -5.35
CA LEU A 469 -79.49 24.33 -5.52
C LEU A 469 -79.08 23.28 -6.59
N ILE A 470 -79.00 22.03 -6.07
CA ILE A 470 -79.31 20.69 -6.68
C ILE A 470 -78.19 20.10 -7.57
N ALA A 471 -77.74 18.83 -7.47
CA ALA A 471 -78.33 17.61 -6.92
C ALA A 471 -77.26 16.61 -6.41
N CYS A 472 -77.65 15.81 -5.42
CA CYS A 472 -76.97 14.60 -4.96
C CYS A 472 -77.22 13.39 -5.89
N ALA A 473 -76.36 12.37 -5.72
CA ALA A 473 -76.65 10.93 -5.87
C ALA A 473 -76.74 10.38 -7.32
N MET A 474 -76.23 9.21 -7.69
CA MET A 474 -76.05 7.97 -6.94
C MET A 474 -74.87 7.10 -7.45
N PRO A 475 -74.34 6.21 -6.60
CA PRO A 475 -73.65 4.98 -7.00
C PRO A 475 -74.67 3.87 -7.29
N PHE A 476 -74.41 2.90 -8.17
CA PHE A 476 -74.81 1.48 -8.01
C PHE A 476 -74.46 0.60 -9.23
N LEU A 477 -74.22 -0.69 -8.90
CA LEU A 477 -74.19 -1.91 -9.74
C LEU A 477 -72.82 -2.27 -10.34
N ARG A 478 -72.03 -3.18 -9.74
CA ARG A 478 -72.22 -4.61 -9.41
C ARG A 478 -72.19 -5.52 -10.64
N ARG A 479 -71.18 -6.41 -10.61
CA ARG A 479 -71.10 -7.80 -11.14
C ARG A 479 -70.67 -8.06 -12.59
N ARG A 480 -69.49 -8.69 -12.64
CA ARG A 480 -69.17 -10.01 -13.22
C ARG A 480 -69.15 -10.20 -14.75
N ARG A 481 -67.98 -10.70 -15.16
CA ARG A 481 -67.69 -11.89 -15.99
C ARG A 481 -67.54 -11.71 -17.52
N THR A 482 -66.31 -12.05 -17.93
CA THR A 482 -65.89 -13.00 -18.99
C THR A 482 -65.98 -12.63 -20.47
N SER A 483 -64.85 -12.93 -21.14
CA SER A 483 -64.61 -13.17 -22.58
C SER A 483 -64.77 -11.94 -23.49
N LEU A 484 -63.81 -11.61 -24.37
CA LEU A 484 -62.84 -12.39 -25.14
C LEU A 484 -61.45 -11.75 -25.11
#